data_AF-A0A7S0FAB0-F1
#
_entry.id   AF-A0A7S0FAB0-F1
#
_cell.length_a   1.000
_cell.length_b   1.000
_cell.length_c   1.000
_cell.angle_alpha   90.00
_cell.angle_beta   90.00
_cell.angle_gamma   90.00
#
_symmetry.space_group_name_H-M   'P 1'
#
loop_
_entity.id
_entity.type
_entity.pdbx_description
1 polymer ?
#
loop_
_entity_poly.entity_id
_entity_poly.type
_entity_poly.pdbx_seq_one_letter_code
_entity_poly.pdbx_strand_id
1 'polypeptide(L)'
;YVETTPEEIEASLGANMQEDIVTCPVAYGSVLLLNNLIPHRSLPNYSDGIRWSLDLRWQDAAQPNGFHGLKPSKLMKKGGEPYSGTVDWGAWANQDRTVAQLERMSPQAVEAAFDTTIAGPWMHRWQLVHENRHTANLQADGSMHGWGGGIKKPS
;
A
#
# COMPACT_ATOMS: atom_id res chain seq x y z
N TYR A 1 5.27 -5.54 -8.74
CA TYR A 1 6.73 -5.36 -8.69
C TYR A 1 7.10 -4.61 -9.94
N VAL A 2 7.78 -3.47 -9.79
CA VAL A 2 8.37 -2.77 -10.93
C VAL A 2 9.75 -3.38 -11.08
N GLU A 3 10.05 -3.95 -12.25
CA GLU A 3 11.43 -4.25 -12.58
C GLU A 3 12.10 -2.94 -12.95
N THR A 4 13.24 -2.66 -12.32
CA THR A 4 14.04 -1.47 -12.59
C THR A 4 15.47 -1.92 -12.72
N THR A 5 16.14 -1.50 -13.78
CA THR A 5 17.53 -1.89 -14.00
C THR A 5 18.47 -1.06 -13.10
N PRO A 6 19.69 -1.53 -12.82
CA PRO A 6 20.68 -0.73 -12.10
C PRO A 6 20.89 0.66 -12.74
N GLU A 7 20.92 0.73 -14.07
CA GLU A 7 21.12 1.98 -14.81
C GLU A 7 19.96 2.97 -14.60
N GLU A 8 18.71 2.47 -14.57
CA GLU A 8 17.54 3.29 -14.29
C GLU A 8 17.53 3.80 -12.84
N ILE A 9 17.98 2.98 -11.88
CA ILE A 9 18.09 3.38 -10.48
C ILE A 9 19.12 4.50 -10.32
N GLU A 10 20.31 4.32 -10.90
CA GLU A 10 21.39 5.32 -10.86
C GLU A 10 20.94 6.65 -11.48
N ALA A 11 20.29 6.59 -12.65
CA ALA A 11 19.86 7.78 -13.38
C ALA A 11 18.69 8.54 -12.73
N SER A 12 17.73 7.83 -12.10
CA SER A 12 16.47 8.42 -11.62
C SER A 12 16.40 8.64 -10.12
N LEU A 13 17.09 7.80 -9.34
CA LEU A 13 17.05 7.84 -7.87
C LEU A 13 18.35 8.38 -7.26
N GLY A 14 19.39 8.59 -8.08
CA GLY A 14 20.69 9.08 -7.62
C GLY A 14 21.39 8.12 -6.65
N ALA A 15 21.02 6.85 -6.65
CA ALA A 15 21.66 5.81 -5.86
C ALA A 15 22.87 5.24 -6.61
N ASN A 16 23.95 4.95 -5.90
CA ASN A 16 25.12 4.25 -6.43
C ASN A 16 24.94 2.75 -6.22
N MET A 17 24.69 1.99 -7.29
CA MET A 17 24.40 0.56 -7.16
C MET A 17 25.61 -0.30 -6.78
N GLN A 18 26.82 0.25 -6.79
CA GLN A 18 28.03 -0.46 -6.34
C GLN A 18 28.33 -0.17 -4.86
N GLU A 19 27.98 1.01 -4.36
CA GLU A 19 28.34 1.47 -3.00
C GLU A 19 27.17 1.48 -2.00
N ASP A 20 25.95 1.76 -2.45
CA ASP A 20 24.80 1.97 -1.56
C ASP A 20 24.08 0.66 -1.19
N ILE A 21 24.45 -0.47 -1.80
CA ILE A 21 23.81 -1.75 -1.52
C ILE A 21 24.23 -2.25 -0.14
N VAL A 22 23.26 -2.32 0.77
CA VAL A 22 23.41 -2.95 2.07
C VAL A 22 22.68 -4.29 2.09
N THR A 23 23.43 -5.37 2.34
CA THR A 23 22.83 -6.68 2.64
C THR A 23 22.63 -6.83 4.13
N CYS A 24 21.44 -7.27 4.53
CA CYS A 24 21.06 -7.44 5.93
C CYS A 24 20.84 -8.92 6.23
N PRO A 25 21.84 -9.66 6.74
CA PRO A 25 21.60 -10.98 7.32
C PRO A 25 20.68 -10.84 8.54
N VAL A 26 19.53 -11.51 8.50
CA VAL A 26 18.53 -11.46 9.59
C VAL A 26 18.43 -12.85 10.21
N ALA A 27 18.81 -12.97 11.48
CA ALA A 27 18.67 -14.21 12.22
C ALA A 27 17.18 -14.52 12.49
N TYR A 28 16.86 -15.80 12.68
CA TYR A 28 15.50 -16.21 13.06
C TYR A 28 15.04 -15.47 14.32
N GLY A 29 13.82 -14.93 14.28
CA GLY A 29 13.24 -14.13 15.38
C GLY A 29 13.68 -12.66 15.41
N SER A 30 14.59 -12.23 14.53
CA SER A 30 14.98 -10.81 14.42
C SER A 30 13.99 -10.02 13.56
N VAL A 31 14.03 -8.69 13.70
CA VAL A 31 13.17 -7.76 12.97
C VAL A 31 14.03 -6.77 12.18
N LEU A 32 13.66 -6.55 10.92
CA LEU A 32 14.20 -5.47 10.09
C LEU A 32 13.12 -4.38 9.95
N LEU A 33 13.44 -3.16 10.38
CA LEU A 33 12.56 -2.00 10.23
C LEU A 33 13.03 -1.15 9.06
N LEU A 34 12.13 -0.85 8.14
CA LEU A 34 12.40 -0.05 6.94
C LEU A 34 11.46 1.16 6.93
N ASN A 35 11.98 2.31 6.52
CA ASN A 35 11.14 3.43 6.12
C ASN A 35 10.47 3.09 4.78
N ASN A 36 9.22 3.53 4.59
CA ASN A 36 8.45 3.29 3.36
C ASN A 36 9.10 3.84 2.08
N LEU A 37 10.06 4.75 2.21
CA LEU A 37 10.79 5.34 1.09
C LEU A 37 12.12 4.62 0.78
N ILE A 38 12.52 3.62 1.57
CA ILE A 38 13.75 2.86 1.30
C ILE A 38 13.46 1.85 0.19
N PRO A 39 14.10 1.99 -0.99
CA PRO A 39 14.04 0.96 -2.02
C PRO A 39 14.66 -0.32 -1.47
N HIS A 40 13.95 -1.43 -1.59
CA HIS A 40 14.44 -2.72 -1.13
C HIS A 40 13.97 -3.83 -2.06
N ARG A 41 14.79 -4.89 -2.15
CA ARG A 41 14.47 -6.09 -2.90
C ARG A 41 14.92 -7.33 -2.15
N SER A 42 14.25 -8.44 -2.42
CA SER A 42 14.75 -9.74 -2.01
C SER A 42 15.82 -10.24 -2.99
N LEU A 43 16.75 -11.04 -2.46
CA LEU A 43 17.68 -11.83 -3.26
C LEU A 43 17.11 -13.23 -3.49
N PRO A 44 17.46 -13.87 -4.63
CA PRO A 44 17.15 -15.28 -4.86
C PRO A 44 17.69 -16.16 -3.74
N ASN A 45 16.96 -17.23 -3.42
CA ASN A 45 17.40 -18.22 -2.44
C ASN A 45 18.03 -19.41 -3.16
N TYR A 46 19.34 -19.59 -3.00
CA TYR A 46 20.11 -20.70 -3.58
C TYR A 46 20.45 -21.80 -2.56
N SER A 47 19.85 -21.76 -1.37
CA SER A 47 20.01 -22.80 -0.35
C SER A 47 18.96 -23.89 -0.47
N ASP A 48 19.21 -25.05 0.13
CA ASP A 48 18.24 -26.16 0.21
C ASP A 48 17.09 -25.91 1.21
N GLY A 49 17.10 -24.78 1.91
CA GLY A 49 16.11 -24.41 2.92
C GLY A 49 15.08 -23.39 2.43
N ILE A 50 13.91 -23.37 3.06
CA ILE A 50 12.87 -22.35 2.78
C ILE A 50 13.15 -21.08 3.61
N ARG A 51 13.18 -19.92 2.94
CA ARG A 51 13.20 -18.61 3.62
C ARG A 51 11.78 -18.11 3.88
N TRP A 52 11.34 -18.20 5.13
CA TRP A 52 10.09 -17.57 5.58
C TRP A 52 10.35 -16.15 6.07
N SER A 53 9.47 -15.22 5.68
CA SER A 53 9.47 -13.83 6.17
C SER A 53 8.04 -13.32 6.30
N LEU A 54 7.81 -12.40 7.23
CA LEU A 54 6.54 -11.71 7.42
C LEU A 54 6.78 -10.20 7.39
N ASP A 55 6.05 -9.49 6.53
CA ASP A 55 6.10 -8.04 6.40
C ASP A 55 4.84 -7.36 6.94
N LEU A 56 5.04 -6.55 7.99
CA LEU A 56 4.00 -5.73 8.61
C LEU A 56 4.32 -4.25 8.40
N ARG A 57 3.29 -3.40 8.37
CA ARG A 57 3.44 -1.93 8.25
C ARG A 57 2.80 -1.27 9.46
N TRP A 58 3.55 -0.37 10.07
CA TRP A 58 3.10 0.47 11.17
C TRP A 58 3.13 1.92 10.74
N GLN A 59 2.24 2.70 11.32
CA GLN A 59 2.14 4.14 11.12
C GLN A 59 1.67 4.78 12.41
N ASP A 60 1.88 6.08 12.54
CA ASP A 60 1.24 6.87 13.59
C ASP A 60 -0.29 6.75 13.49
N ALA A 61 -0.93 6.39 14.61
CA ALA A 61 -2.38 6.21 14.68
C ALA A 61 -3.15 7.55 14.51
N ALA A 62 -2.49 8.69 14.73
CA ALA A 62 -3.08 10.01 14.50
C ALA A 62 -3.08 10.42 13.02
N GLN A 63 -2.37 9.68 12.15
CA GLN A 63 -2.28 10.00 10.73
C GLN A 63 -3.31 9.21 9.90
N PRO A 64 -3.82 9.79 8.79
CA PRO A 64 -4.72 9.08 7.89
C PRO A 64 -4.09 7.79 7.37
N ASN A 65 -4.92 6.76 7.18
CA ASN A 65 -4.47 5.50 6.58
C ASN A 65 -4.66 5.49 5.06
N GLY A 66 -3.94 4.59 4.39
CA GLY A 66 -4.07 4.37 2.94
C GLY A 66 -5.32 3.59 2.53
N PHE A 67 -6.29 3.37 3.43
CA PHE A 67 -7.52 2.62 3.11
C PHE A 67 -8.66 3.51 2.62
N HIS A 68 -8.48 4.84 2.57
CA HIS A 68 -9.48 5.76 2.01
C HIS A 68 -10.90 5.55 2.59
N GLY A 69 -10.98 5.30 3.90
CA GLY A 69 -12.24 5.06 4.61
C GLY A 69 -12.88 3.69 4.37
N LEU A 70 -12.23 2.77 3.66
CA LEU A 70 -12.71 1.37 3.49
C LEU A 70 -12.57 0.58 4.78
N LYS A 71 -11.48 0.79 5.52
CA LYS A 71 -11.16 0.06 6.75
C LYS A 71 -10.34 0.94 7.69
N PRO A 72 -10.59 0.94 9.02
CA PRO A 72 -9.73 1.65 9.95
C PRO A 72 -8.40 0.91 10.12
N SER A 73 -7.35 1.63 10.55
CA SER A 73 -6.09 0.98 10.96
C SER A 73 -6.30 0.27 12.30
N LYS A 74 -5.57 -0.83 12.53
CA LYS A 74 -5.63 -1.52 13.82
C LYS A 74 -4.64 -0.90 14.80
N LEU A 75 -5.15 -0.33 15.90
CA LEU A 75 -4.30 0.21 16.96
C LEU A 75 -3.60 -0.95 17.70
N MET A 76 -2.27 -0.96 17.65
CA MET A 76 -1.43 -1.98 18.30
C MET A 76 -1.00 -1.55 19.71
N LYS A 77 -0.63 -0.28 19.88
CA LYS A 77 -0.19 0.28 21.17
C LYS A 77 -0.62 1.73 21.25
N LYS A 78 -1.21 2.13 22.38
CA LYS A 78 -1.51 3.53 22.66
C LYS A 78 -0.26 4.28 23.17
N GLY A 79 -0.09 5.52 22.72
CA GLY A 79 0.97 6.41 23.23
C GLY A 79 0.76 6.72 24.71
N GLY A 80 1.85 6.78 25.48
CA GLY A 80 1.79 7.06 26.93
C GLY A 80 1.36 5.89 27.82
N GLU A 81 0.90 4.77 27.24
CA GLU A 81 0.50 3.58 28.00
C GLU A 81 1.46 2.40 27.73
N PRO A 82 1.70 1.52 28.74
CA PRO A 82 2.38 0.25 28.52
C PRO A 82 1.64 -0.60 27.47
N TYR A 83 2.38 -1.43 26.74
CA TYR A 83 1.74 -2.40 25.85
C TYR A 83 1.02 -3.47 26.68
N SER A 84 -0.25 -3.72 26.37
CA SER A 84 -1.11 -4.68 27.08
C SER A 84 -0.75 -6.15 26.82
N GLY A 85 0.11 -6.44 25.85
CA GLY A 85 0.43 -7.81 25.42
C GLY A 85 -0.63 -8.43 24.49
N THR A 86 -1.80 -7.82 24.38
CA THR A 86 -2.94 -8.33 23.61
C THR A 86 -3.52 -7.26 22.69
N VAL A 87 -3.95 -7.69 21.52
CA VAL A 87 -4.65 -6.84 20.54
C VAL A 87 -6.02 -7.48 20.31
N ASP A 88 -7.09 -6.73 20.60
CA ASP A 88 -8.45 -7.20 20.32
C ASP A 88 -8.73 -7.10 18.82
N TRP A 89 -8.63 -8.20 18.09
CA TRP A 89 -8.89 -8.20 16.65
C TRP A 89 -10.39 -8.05 16.31
N GLY A 90 -11.29 -8.40 17.23
CA GLY A 90 -12.74 -8.26 17.13
C GLY A 90 -13.32 -8.49 15.72
N ALA A 91 -14.30 -7.64 15.36
CA ALA A 91 -14.89 -7.65 14.03
C ALA A 91 -13.94 -7.14 12.93
N TRP A 92 -12.83 -6.49 13.27
CA TRP A 92 -11.89 -5.93 12.29
C TRP A 92 -11.28 -7.03 11.42
N ALA A 93 -10.97 -8.19 11.99
CA ALA A 93 -10.40 -9.32 11.26
C ALA A 93 -11.35 -9.89 10.18
N ASN A 94 -12.66 -9.80 10.40
CA ASN A 94 -13.69 -10.34 9.50
C ASN A 94 -14.10 -9.36 8.40
N GLN A 95 -13.61 -8.12 8.42
CA GLN A 95 -13.90 -7.15 7.37
C GLN A 95 -13.06 -7.46 6.13
N ASP A 96 -13.73 -7.95 5.08
CA ASP A 96 -13.15 -8.12 3.75
C ASP A 96 -13.10 -6.77 3.03
N ARG A 97 -11.89 -6.29 2.77
CA ARG A 97 -11.65 -5.02 2.06
C ARG A 97 -12.17 -5.09 0.62
N THR A 98 -12.05 -6.24 -0.04
CA THR A 98 -12.49 -6.43 -1.42
C THR A 98 -14.00 -6.30 -1.52
N VAL A 99 -14.75 -6.91 -0.59
CA VAL A 99 -16.21 -6.76 -0.53
C VAL A 99 -16.61 -5.31 -0.27
N ALA A 100 -16.03 -4.68 0.76
CA ALA A 100 -16.31 -3.29 1.09
C ALA A 100 -15.95 -2.32 -0.05
N GLN A 101 -14.95 -2.68 -0.86
CA GLN A 101 -14.57 -1.95 -2.06
C GLN A 101 -15.59 -2.15 -3.17
N LEU A 102 -15.99 -3.39 -3.47
CA LEU A 102 -16.99 -3.72 -4.49
C LEU A 102 -18.34 -3.07 -4.21
N GLU A 103 -18.80 -3.04 -2.96
CA GLU A 103 -20.06 -2.38 -2.57
C GLU A 103 -20.04 -0.86 -2.83
N ARG A 104 -18.85 -0.25 -2.82
CA ARG A 104 -18.67 1.17 -3.14
C ARG A 104 -18.43 1.42 -4.63
N MET A 105 -18.32 0.38 -5.46
CA MET A 105 -18.19 0.51 -6.92
C MET A 105 -19.57 0.68 -7.56
N SER A 106 -19.67 1.48 -8.63
CA SER A 106 -20.91 1.58 -9.40
C SER A 106 -21.16 0.30 -10.22
N PRO A 107 -22.42 -0.07 -10.53
CA PRO A 107 -22.70 -1.25 -11.35
C PRO A 107 -22.02 -1.22 -12.73
N GLN A 108 -21.91 -0.04 -13.34
CA GLN A 108 -21.24 0.18 -14.64
C GLN A 108 -19.73 -0.12 -14.57
N ALA A 109 -19.13 -0.01 -13.39
CA ALA A 109 -17.74 -0.38 -13.16
C ALA A 109 -17.50 -1.89 -13.18
N VAL A 110 -18.49 -2.65 -12.72
CA VAL A 110 -18.42 -4.10 -12.65
C VAL A 110 -18.59 -4.73 -14.04
N GLU A 111 -19.32 -4.04 -14.93
CA GLU A 111 -19.66 -4.53 -16.27
C GLU A 111 -18.57 -4.27 -17.33
N ALA A 112 -17.61 -3.37 -17.05
CA ALA A 112 -16.46 -3.08 -17.91
C ALA A 112 -15.35 -4.15 -17.80
N ALA A 113 -15.72 -5.43 -17.97
CA ALA A 113 -14.92 -6.61 -17.66
C ALA A 113 -13.53 -6.73 -18.33
N PHE A 114 -13.20 -5.83 -19.27
CA PHE A 114 -11.90 -5.78 -19.97
C PHE A 114 -11.25 -4.39 -19.98
N ASP A 115 -11.79 -3.41 -19.24
CA ASP A 115 -11.10 -2.14 -19.08
C ASP A 115 -9.90 -2.32 -18.14
N THR A 116 -8.70 -2.12 -18.68
CA THR A 116 -7.42 -2.20 -17.93
C THR A 116 -7.08 -0.87 -17.26
N THR A 117 -8.00 0.10 -17.30
CA THR A 117 -7.79 1.42 -16.73
C THR A 117 -7.94 1.39 -15.22
N ILE A 118 -6.80 1.37 -14.53
CA ILE A 118 -6.71 1.49 -13.08
C ILE A 118 -6.76 2.97 -12.69
N ALA A 119 -7.73 3.36 -11.88
CA ALA A 119 -7.80 4.67 -11.24
C ALA A 119 -8.30 4.50 -9.80
N GLY A 120 -8.08 5.50 -8.94
CA GLY A 120 -8.60 5.44 -7.58
C GLY A 120 -8.13 6.55 -6.65
N PRO A 121 -8.68 6.60 -5.43
CA PRO A 121 -8.52 7.74 -4.53
C PRO A 121 -7.08 7.98 -4.06
N TRP A 122 -6.21 6.97 -4.16
CA TRP A 122 -4.78 7.11 -3.84
C TRP A 122 -4.05 8.04 -4.82
N MET A 123 -4.56 8.24 -6.04
CA MET A 123 -3.95 9.12 -7.04
C MET A 123 -4.02 10.59 -6.63
N HIS A 124 -5.02 11.00 -5.83
CA HIS A 124 -5.12 12.35 -5.27
C HIS A 124 -4.05 12.69 -4.23
N ARG A 125 -3.19 11.74 -3.88
CA ARG A 125 -2.07 11.99 -2.96
C ARG A 125 -1.06 12.97 -3.56
N TRP A 126 -0.98 13.04 -4.89
CA TRP A 126 -0.08 13.93 -5.61
C TRP A 126 -0.88 14.86 -6.53
N GLN A 127 -0.33 16.04 -6.80
CA GLN A 127 -0.86 16.91 -7.83
C GLN A 127 -0.69 16.24 -9.20
N LEU A 128 -1.79 16.02 -9.89
CA LEU A 128 -1.77 15.55 -11.28
C LEU A 128 -1.37 16.72 -12.17
N VAL A 129 -0.19 16.62 -12.77
CA VAL A 129 0.38 17.64 -13.67
C VAL A 129 0.32 17.22 -15.15
N HIS A 130 0.04 15.95 -15.41
CA HIS A 130 -0.13 15.38 -16.74
C HIS A 130 -1.29 14.38 -16.70
N GLU A 131 -2.05 14.32 -17.79
CA GLU A 131 -3.19 13.42 -17.92
C GLU A 131 -2.91 12.25 -18.87
N ASN A 132 -3.47 11.08 -18.55
CA ASN A 132 -3.55 9.92 -19.41
C ASN A 132 -4.91 9.23 -19.22
N ARG A 133 -5.14 8.11 -19.91
CA ARG A 133 -6.42 7.36 -19.81
C ARG A 133 -6.82 7.00 -18.37
N HIS A 134 -5.86 6.78 -17.48
CA HIS A 134 -6.09 6.44 -16.08
C HIS A 134 -6.54 7.65 -15.26
N THR A 135 -5.82 8.77 -15.39
CA THR A 135 -6.17 10.00 -14.65
C THR A 135 -7.43 10.65 -15.20
N ALA A 136 -7.76 10.46 -16.47
CA ALA A 136 -8.99 10.96 -17.09
C ALA A 136 -10.27 10.34 -16.49
N ASN A 137 -10.17 9.14 -15.91
CA ASN A 137 -11.29 8.47 -15.22
C ASN A 137 -11.45 8.92 -13.75
N LEU A 138 -10.58 9.82 -13.26
CA LEU A 138 -10.60 10.35 -11.90
C LEU A 138 -11.46 11.61 -11.84
N GLN A 139 -12.58 11.59 -11.11
CA GLN A 139 -13.38 12.81 -10.92
C GLN A 139 -12.74 13.75 -9.87
N ALA A 140 -13.05 15.03 -9.98
CA ALA A 140 -12.51 16.08 -9.11
C ALA A 140 -12.89 15.93 -7.62
N ASP A 141 -13.99 15.21 -7.32
CA ASP A 141 -14.45 14.91 -5.96
C ASP A 141 -13.90 13.58 -5.41
N GLY A 142 -13.06 12.88 -6.18
CA GLY A 142 -12.53 11.56 -5.87
C GLY A 142 -13.51 10.40 -6.10
N SER A 143 -14.67 10.67 -6.70
CA SER A 143 -15.49 9.65 -7.36
C SER A 143 -14.90 9.32 -8.74
N MET A 144 -15.45 8.33 -9.41
CA MET A 144 -14.83 7.78 -10.62
C MET A 144 -15.91 7.32 -11.62
N HIS A 145 -15.58 7.28 -12.91
CA HIS A 145 -16.32 6.49 -13.89
C HIS A 145 -15.70 5.09 -13.97
N GLY A 146 -16.51 4.04 -13.89
CA GLY A 146 -16.08 2.69 -14.27
C GLY A 146 -15.22 1.92 -13.26
N TRP A 147 -14.91 2.47 -12.09
CA TRP A 147 -14.44 1.83 -10.84
C TRP A 147 -14.77 2.85 -9.74
N GLY A 148 -15.21 2.56 -8.52
CA GLY A 148 -15.35 3.57 -7.44
C GLY A 148 -16.47 4.62 -7.55
N GLY A 149 -17.70 4.22 -7.23
CA GLY A 149 -18.78 5.18 -6.92
C GLY A 149 -18.41 6.08 -5.75
N GLY A 150 -18.93 7.31 -5.77
CA GLY A 150 -18.47 8.43 -4.94
C GLY A 150 -18.31 8.11 -3.45
N ILE A 151 -17.12 8.42 -2.95
CA ILE A 151 -16.83 8.43 -1.51
C ILE A 151 -17.55 9.65 -0.92
N LYS A 152 -18.75 9.45 -0.38
CA LYS A 152 -19.39 10.48 0.46
C LYS A 152 -18.48 10.74 1.67
N LYS A 153 -18.08 12.00 1.86
CA LYS A 153 -17.49 12.44 3.14
C LYS A 153 -18.48 12.16 4.27
N PRO A 154 -18.04 11.68 5.43
CA PRO A 154 -18.91 11.60 6.60
C PRO A 154 -19.31 13.02 7.02
N SER A 155 -20.58 13.17 7.38
CA SER A 155 -21.16 14.36 8.03
C SER A 155 -20.53 14.63 9.38
#